data_AF-A0A526QHN0-F1
#
_entry.id   AF-A0A526QHN0-F1
#
_cell.length_a   1.000
_cell.length_b   1.000
_cell.length_c   1.000
_cell.angle_alpha   90.00
_cell.angle_beta   90.00
_cell.angle_gamma   90.00
#
_symmetry.space_group_name_H-M   'P 1'
#
loop_
_entity.id
_entity.type
_entity.pdbx_description
1 polymer ?
#
loop_
_entity_poly.entity_id
_entity_poly.type
_entity_poly.pdbx_seq_one_letter_code
_entity_poly.pdbx_strand_id
1 'polypeptide(L)' 'SHARLSARDKTLFVCEFGKLGQNYTVRVRHPYDAGQDFIDGLMPG' A
#
# COMPACT_ATOMS: atom_id res chain seq x y z
N SER A 1 2.33 -4.78 8.00
CA SER A 1 3.13 -3.63 7.52
C SER A 1 2.68 -3.27 6.12
N HIS A 2 1.74 -2.32 6.01
CA HIS A 2 1.24 -1.85 4.71
C HIS A 2 2.18 -0.76 4.17
N ALA A 3 2.65 -0.92 2.93
CA ALA A 3 3.43 0.07 2.21
C ALA A 3 2.56 0.71 1.12
N ARG A 4 2.82 1.97 0.81
CA ARG A 4 2.12 2.70 -0.26
C ARG A 4 3.13 3.07 -1.34
N LEU A 5 2.85 2.72 -2.59
CA LEU A 5 3.64 3.17 -3.71
C LEU A 5 3.01 4.46 -4.26
N SER A 6 3.75 5.56 -4.19
CA SER A 6 3.33 6.87 -4.65
C SER A 6 4.23 7.41 -5.75
N ALA A 7 3.66 8.23 -6.63
CA ALA A 7 4.38 8.97 -7.65
C ALA A 7 3.75 10.35 -7.81
N ARG A 8 4.57 11.40 -7.90
CA ARG A 8 4.11 12.80 -7.99
C ARG A 8 3.05 13.13 -6.93
N ASP A 9 3.32 12.74 -5.68
CA ASP A 9 2.45 12.95 -4.51
C ASP A 9 1.08 12.26 -4.57
N LYS A 10 0.86 11.34 -5.53
CA LYS A 10 -0.35 10.52 -5.62
C LYS A 10 -0.03 9.06 -5.28
N THR A 11 -0.78 8.49 -4.33
CA THR A 11 -0.71 7.04 -4.04
C THR A 11 -1.37 6.27 -5.17
N LEU A 12 -0.66 5.28 -5.71
CA LEU A 12 -1.09 4.47 -6.85
C LEU A 12 -1.43 3.04 -6.47
N PHE A 13 -0.68 2.45 -5.53
CA PHE A 13 -0.85 1.05 -5.14
C PHE A 13 -0.67 0.84 -3.64
N VAL A 14 -1.41 -0.14 -3.13
CA VAL A 14 -1.17 -0.73 -1.81
C VAL A 14 -0.23 -1.92 -1.99
N CYS A 15 0.83 -1.94 -1.20
CA CYS A 15 1.88 -2.93 -1.29
C CYS A 15 2.17 -3.57 0.07
N GLU A 16 2.75 -4.77 0.02
CA GLU A 16 3.29 -5.45 1.18
C GLU A 16 4.81 -5.30 1.18
N PHE A 17 5.38 -4.84 2.29
CA PHE A 17 6.82 -4.68 2.41
C PHE A 17 7.51 -6.03 2.63
N GLY A 18 8.61 -6.24 1.93
CA GLY A 18 9.42 -7.44 2.03
C GLY A 18 10.91 -7.15 1.91
N LYS A 19 11.71 -8.19 2.06
CA LYS A 19 13.16 -8.15 1.89
C LYS A 19 13.60 -9.38 1.11
N LEU A 20 14.33 -9.15 0.01
CA LEU A 20 14.95 -10.21 -0.78
C LEU A 20 16.46 -10.06 -0.71
N GLY A 21 17.11 -10.92 0.08
CA GLY A 21 18.54 -10.79 0.38
C GLY A 21 18.82 -9.48 1.12
N GLN A 22 19.58 -8.57 0.49
CA GLN A 22 19.84 -7.22 1.02
C GLN A 22 18.95 -6.12 0.41
N ASN A 23 18.08 -6.46 -0.54
CA ASN A 23 17.21 -5.49 -1.18
C ASN A 23 15.87 -5.42 -0.47
N TYR A 24 15.42 -4.20 -0.17
CA TYR A 24 14.04 -3.97 0.21
C TYR A 24 13.16 -4.07 -1.03
N THR A 25 12.08 -4.82 -0.89
CA THR A 25 11.13 -5.05 -1.98
C THR A 25 9.73 -4.73 -1.50
N VAL A 26 8.86 -4.44 -2.44
CA VAL A 26 7.43 -4.32 -2.18
C VAL A 26 6.69 -5.20 -3.16
N ARG A 27 5.68 -5.92 -2.67
CA ARG A 27 4.77 -6.70 -3.52
C ARG A 27 3.48 -5.93 -3.68
N VAL A 28 3.13 -5.60 -4.92
CA VAL A 28 1.86 -4.92 -5.21
C VAL A 28 0.70 -5.86 -4.86
N ARG A 29 -0.25 -5.39 -4.05
CA ARG A 29 -1.47 -6.13 -3.71
C ARG A 29 -2.61 -5.76 -4.65
N HIS A 30 -2.92 -4.46 -4.72
CA HIS A 30 -3.99 -3.93 -5.58
C HIS A 30 -3.78 -2.42 -5.83
N PRO A 31 -4.45 -1.84 -6.83
CA PRO A 31 -4.51 -0.39 -7.02
C PRO A 31 -5.01 0.31 -5.76
N TYR A 32 -4.47 1.49 -5.46
CA TYR A 32 -4.97 2.34 -4.39
C TYR A 32 -6.32 2.92 -4.81
N ASP A 33 -7.35 2.60 -4.05
CA ASP A 33 -8.66 3.19 -4.16
C ASP A 33 -8.92 4.03 -2.89
N ALA A 34 -9.04 5.34 -3.07
CA ALA A 34 -9.29 6.27 -1.97
C ALA A 34 -10.63 6.00 -1.27
N GLY A 35 -11.62 5.43 -1.98
CA GLY A 35 -12.89 5.02 -1.38
C GLY A 35 -12.74 3.82 -0.46
N GLN A 36 -11.90 2.85 -0.82
CA GLN A 36 -11.67 1.65 -0.02
C GLN A 36 -10.81 1.93 1.22
N ASP A 37 -9.76 2.76 1.10
CA ASP A 37 -8.91 3.17 2.24
C ASP A 37 -9.71 3.98 3.27
N PHE A 38 -10.72 4.74 2.83
CA PHE A 38 -11.67 5.40 3.71
C PHE A 38 -12.58 4.40 4.44
N ILE A 39 -13.08 3.36 3.76
CA ILE A 39 -13.93 2.33 4.36
C ILE A 39 -13.14 1.47 5.37
N ASP A 40 -11.91 1.08 5.04
CA ASP A 40 -11.02 0.34 5.96
C ASP A 40 -10.66 1.19 7.20
N GLY A 41 -10.54 2.52 7.04
CA GLY A 41 -10.31 3.44 8.16
C GLY A 41 -11.58 3.75 8.99
N LEU A 42 -12.77 3.43 8.48
CA LEU A 42 -14.05 3.68 9.13
C LEU A 42 -14.60 2.44 9.86
N MET A 43 -14.12 1.23 9.55
CA MET A 43 -14.48 0.04 10.32
C MET A 43 -13.75 0.04 11.67
N PRO A 44 -14.45 0.22 12.80
CA PRO A 44 -13.87 -0.07 14.09
C PRO A 44 -13.74 -1.59 14.22
N GLY A 45 -12.54 -2.07 14.55
CA GLY A 45 -12.35 -3.42 15.07
C GLY A 45 -12.96 -3.56 16.46
#